data_AF-A0A8C3AX15-F1
#
_entry.id   AF-A0A8C3AX15-F1
#
_cell.length_a   1.000
_cell.length_b   1.000
_cell.length_c   1.000
_cell.angle_alpha   90.00
_cell.angle_beta   90.00
_cell.angle_gamma   90.00
#
_symmetry.space_group_name_H-M   'P 1'
#
loop_
_entity.id
_entity.type
_entity.pdbx_description
1 polymer ?
#
loop_
_entity_poly.entity_id
_entity_poly.type
_entity_poly.pdbx_seq_one_letter_code
_entity_poly.pdbx_strand_id
1 'polypeptide(L)'
;MAKSLRSKWKRKMRAEKRKTIAPKELVRLKQALSLDKKGKAVMADMEEIATVVSADKIMEDADVAMGEMAGDDGKMDMDSKRNKKTLLDENGQYPGWMNQRQAKKLKGKRVGKKGSQGKKKKGIAW
;
A
#
# COMPACT_ATOMS: atom_id res chain seq x y z
N MET A 1 -34.14 4.41 9.69
CA MET A 1 -33.09 3.40 9.36
C MET A 1 -32.42 3.76 8.04
N ALA A 2 -31.09 3.74 7.98
CA ALA A 2 -30.38 3.97 6.73
C ALA A 2 -30.50 2.76 5.78
N LYS A 3 -30.45 3.00 4.47
CA LYS A 3 -30.45 1.92 3.47
C LYS A 3 -29.13 1.14 3.53
N SER A 4 -29.21 -0.19 3.51
CA SER A 4 -28.04 -1.07 3.40
C SER A 4 -27.17 -0.74 2.18
N LEU A 5 -25.85 -0.94 2.32
CA LEU A 5 -24.85 -0.78 1.26
C LEU A 5 -25.18 -1.62 0.02
N ARG A 6 -25.74 -2.82 0.24
CA ARG A 6 -26.11 -3.79 -0.80
C ARG A 6 -27.53 -3.58 -1.35
N SER A 7 -28.26 -2.58 -0.85
CA SER A 7 -29.60 -2.28 -1.36
C SER A 7 -29.57 -1.98 -2.86
N LYS A 8 -30.60 -2.43 -3.58
CA LYS A 8 -30.71 -2.27 -5.04
C LYS A 8 -30.65 -0.77 -5.43
N TRP A 9 -31.33 0.08 -4.67
CA TRP A 9 -31.32 1.53 -4.87
C TRP A 9 -29.93 2.16 -4.80
N LYS A 10 -29.17 1.89 -3.72
CA LYS A 10 -27.81 2.47 -3.57
C LYS A 10 -26.83 1.91 -4.60
N ARG A 11 -27.02 0.67 -5.07
CA ARG A 11 -26.25 0.10 -6.17
C ARG A 11 -26.55 0.79 -7.50
N LYS A 12 -27.82 1.03 -7.82
CA LYS A 12 -28.27 1.74 -9.03
C LYS A 12 -27.64 3.14 -9.11
N MET A 13 -27.78 3.95 -8.06
CA MET A 13 -27.21 5.30 -8.02
C MET A 13 -25.67 5.31 -8.11
N ARG A 14 -24.99 4.28 -7.56
CA ARG A 14 -23.53 4.14 -7.73
C ARG A 14 -23.15 3.80 -9.16
N ALA A 15 -23.93 2.98 -9.86
CA ALA A 15 -23.69 2.69 -11.27
C ALA A 15 -23.89 3.95 -12.13
N GLU A 16 -24.95 4.71 -11.90
CA GLU A 16 -25.19 6.00 -12.57
C GLU A 16 -24.04 6.99 -12.31
N LYS A 17 -23.58 7.10 -11.06
CA LYS A 17 -22.40 7.90 -10.72
C LYS A 17 -21.13 7.44 -11.44
N ARG A 18 -20.92 6.12 -11.60
CA ARG A 18 -19.74 5.62 -12.34
C ARG A 18 -19.80 5.94 -13.82
N LYS A 19 -20.98 5.98 -14.45
CA LYS A 19 -21.11 6.36 -15.87
C LYS A 19 -20.55 7.76 -16.14
N THR A 20 -20.71 8.70 -15.21
CA THR A 20 -20.23 10.08 -15.37
C THR A 20 -18.79 10.28 -14.91
N ILE A 21 -18.34 9.56 -13.89
CA ILE A 21 -16.99 9.71 -13.32
C ILE A 21 -15.96 8.89 -14.08
N ALA A 22 -16.29 7.65 -14.49
CA ALA A 22 -15.36 6.75 -15.17
C ALA A 22 -14.65 7.39 -16.39
N PRO A 23 -15.34 8.04 -17.34
CA PRO A 23 -14.64 8.64 -18.48
C PRO A 23 -13.68 9.76 -18.07
N LYS A 24 -14.03 10.55 -17.03
CA LYS A 24 -13.19 11.65 -16.54
C LYS A 24 -11.91 11.13 -15.90
N GLU A 25 -12.02 10.10 -15.07
CA GLU A 25 -10.85 9.47 -14.43
C GLU A 25 -9.99 8.73 -15.45
N LEU A 26 -10.58 8.07 -16.45
CA LEU A 26 -9.82 7.40 -17.50
C LEU A 26 -8.95 8.38 -18.30
N VAL A 27 -9.47 9.56 -18.63
CA VAL A 27 -8.67 10.61 -19.29
C VAL A 27 -7.51 11.06 -18.41
N ARG A 28 -7.75 11.35 -17.13
CA ARG A 28 -6.68 11.75 -16.19
C ARG A 28 -5.60 10.68 -16.04
N LEU A 29 -6.01 9.42 -15.93
CA LEU A 29 -5.08 8.30 -15.80
C LEU A 29 -4.27 8.08 -17.09
N LYS A 30 -4.90 8.20 -18.26
CA LYS A 30 -4.20 8.12 -19.55
C LYS A 30 -3.23 9.28 -19.76
N GLN A 31 -3.60 10.49 -19.32
CA GLN A 31 -2.71 11.65 -19.28
C GLN A 31 -1.51 11.42 -18.36
N ALA A 32 -1.73 10.92 -17.15
CA ALA A 32 -0.65 10.62 -16.19
C ALA A 32 0.31 9.54 -16.72
N LEU A 33 -0.23 8.53 -17.41
CA LEU A 33 0.57 7.50 -18.08
C LEU A 33 1.17 7.96 -19.42
N SER A 34 0.91 9.21 -19.85
CA SER A 34 1.32 9.75 -21.14
C SER A 34 0.87 8.92 -22.36
N LEU A 35 -0.13 8.04 -22.22
CA LEU A 35 -0.60 7.15 -23.28
C LEU A 35 -1.35 7.91 -24.40
N ASP A 36 -1.97 9.04 -24.06
CA ASP A 36 -2.69 9.88 -25.02
C ASP A 36 -1.73 10.72 -25.88
N LYS A 37 -0.55 11.04 -25.34
CA LYS A 37 0.56 11.59 -26.11
C LYS A 37 1.35 10.40 -26.65
N LYS A 38 0.93 9.81 -27.77
CA LYS A 38 1.72 8.81 -28.51
C LYS A 38 3.17 9.31 -28.68
N GLY A 39 4.05 8.98 -27.73
CA GLY A 39 5.53 9.03 -27.70
C GLY A 39 6.31 10.20 -28.32
N LYS A 40 5.69 11.12 -29.05
CA LYS A 40 6.36 12.03 -29.98
C LYS A 40 6.47 13.44 -29.42
N ALA A 41 5.46 13.92 -28.71
CA ALA A 41 5.43 15.31 -28.26
C ALA A 41 6.38 15.61 -27.08
N VAL A 42 6.74 14.61 -26.25
CA VAL A 42 7.71 14.83 -25.16
C VAL A 42 9.15 14.59 -25.63
N MET A 43 9.35 13.76 -26.66
CA MET A 43 10.68 13.51 -27.24
C MET A 43 11.08 14.58 -28.27
N ALA A 44 10.13 15.26 -28.94
CA ALA A 44 10.44 16.32 -29.90
C ALA A 44 11.12 17.53 -29.25
N ASP A 45 10.63 17.98 -28.08
CA ASP A 45 11.26 19.09 -27.35
C ASP A 45 12.62 18.70 -26.74
N MET A 46 12.86 17.40 -26.51
CA MET A 46 14.17 16.87 -26.08
C MET A 46 15.13 16.63 -27.25
N GLU A 47 14.64 16.38 -28.47
CA GLU A 47 15.47 16.24 -29.68
C GLU A 47 16.18 17.55 -30.06
N GLU A 48 15.56 18.71 -29.77
CA GLU A 48 16.22 20.01 -29.96
C GLU A 48 17.32 20.30 -28.91
N ILE A 49 17.23 19.69 -27.72
CA ILE A 49 18.12 19.99 -26.57
C ILE A 49 19.21 18.92 -26.39
N ALA A 50 18.91 17.66 -26.71
CA ALA A 50 19.80 16.54 -26.49
C ALA A 50 19.95 15.69 -27.75
N THR A 51 21.18 15.62 -28.27
CA THR A 51 21.54 14.66 -29.31
C THR A 51 21.61 13.26 -28.69
N VAL A 52 20.83 12.32 -29.23
CA VAL A 52 20.88 10.92 -28.79
C VAL A 52 22.18 10.30 -29.31
N VAL A 53 23.11 10.01 -28.40
CA VAL A 53 24.35 9.27 -28.67
C VAL A 53 24.10 7.78 -28.43
N SER A 54 24.60 6.94 -29.34
CA SER A 54 24.48 5.48 -29.29
C SER A 54 25.27 4.87 -28.13
N ALA A 55 24.75 3.78 -27.54
CA ALA A 55 25.34 3.10 -26.37
C ALA A 55 26.80 2.69 -26.58
N ASP A 56 27.15 2.26 -27.79
CA ASP A 56 28.52 1.82 -28.13
C ASP A 56 29.57 2.92 -27.88
N LYS A 57 29.20 4.20 -28.03
CA LYS A 57 30.10 5.34 -27.80
C LYS A 57 30.25 5.67 -26.31
N ILE A 58 29.20 5.43 -25.52
CA ILE A 58 29.20 5.69 -24.07
C ILE A 58 30.02 4.61 -23.35
N MET A 59 30.01 3.37 -23.86
CA MET A 59 30.77 2.28 -23.28
C MET A 59 32.29 2.48 -23.45
N GLU A 60 32.74 3.04 -24.56
CA GLU A 60 34.16 3.40 -24.76
C GLU A 60 34.62 4.49 -23.78
N ASP A 61 33.73 5.40 -23.35
CA ASP A 61 34.03 6.48 -22.40
C ASP A 61 33.89 6.06 -20.92
N ALA A 62 33.02 5.09 -20.60
CA ALA A 62 32.68 4.69 -19.23
C ALA A 62 33.76 3.84 -18.53
N ASP A 63 34.65 3.18 -19.28
CA ASP A 63 35.75 2.39 -18.72
C ASP A 63 36.80 3.27 -17.99
N VAL A 64 36.69 4.59 -18.06
CA VAL A 64 37.62 5.55 -17.44
C VAL A 64 37.12 6.10 -16.09
N ALA A 65 35.83 5.99 -15.73
CA ALA A 65 35.33 6.62 -14.50
C ALA A 65 34.03 6.01 -13.93
N MET A 66 34.13 4.98 -13.08
CA MET A 66 33.08 4.71 -12.08
C MET A 66 33.64 4.05 -10.81
N GLY A 67 34.10 4.90 -9.90
CA GLY A 67 34.27 4.56 -8.48
C GLY A 67 33.03 5.01 -7.70
N GLU A 68 32.43 4.05 -6.97
CA GLU A 68 31.53 4.19 -5.81
C GLU A 68 30.48 5.31 -5.79
N MET A 69 29.19 4.94 -5.90
CA MET A 69 28.18 5.42 -4.95
C MET A 69 26.93 4.52 -4.94
N ALA A 70 26.90 3.53 -4.05
CA ALA A 70 25.70 2.78 -3.71
C ALA A 70 24.97 3.49 -2.56
N GLY A 71 23.83 4.13 -2.87
CA GLY A 71 22.96 4.78 -1.89
C GLY A 71 21.92 3.80 -1.30
N ASP A 72 22.17 3.37 -0.07
CA ASP A 72 21.30 2.60 0.82
C ASP A 72 20.17 3.48 1.39
N ASP A 73 19.13 3.77 0.62
CA ASP A 73 18.08 4.72 1.03
C ASP A 73 16.63 4.18 0.85
N GLY A 74 16.44 2.88 1.05
CA GLY A 74 15.16 2.19 0.78
C GLY A 74 14.63 1.29 1.90
N LYS A 75 15.26 1.27 3.08
CA LYS A 75 14.88 0.33 4.15
C LYS A 75 13.83 0.95 5.06
N MET A 76 12.56 0.72 4.74
CA MET A 76 11.43 1.04 5.62
C MET A 76 11.65 0.44 7.01
N ASP A 77 11.41 1.23 8.05
CA ASP A 77 11.65 0.91 9.45
C ASP A 77 10.73 -0.24 9.93
N MET A 78 11.09 -1.46 9.56
CA MET A 78 10.43 -2.68 10.01
C MET A 78 10.95 -2.95 11.41
N ASP A 79 10.05 -2.86 12.39
CA ASP A 79 10.29 -3.25 13.78
C ASP A 79 10.83 -4.69 13.87
N SER A 80 12.15 -4.80 13.77
CA SER A 80 12.90 -6.04 13.53
C SER A 80 13.02 -6.89 14.79
N LYS A 81 12.60 -6.35 15.93
CA LYS A 81 12.68 -6.97 17.26
C LYS A 81 11.37 -7.62 17.72
N ARG A 82 10.33 -7.67 16.87
CA ARG A 82 9.04 -8.27 17.25
C ARG A 82 8.98 -9.79 17.04
N ASN A 83 8.35 -10.46 18.00
CA ASN A 83 8.05 -11.89 17.92
C ASN A 83 7.03 -12.20 16.82
N LYS A 84 7.42 -12.96 15.79
CA LYS A 84 6.53 -13.30 14.64
C LYS A 84 5.22 -14.00 15.06
N LYS A 85 5.22 -14.75 16.17
CA LYS A 85 4.05 -15.51 16.66
C LYS A 85 3.07 -14.67 17.49
N THR A 86 3.57 -13.70 18.25
CA THR A 86 2.76 -12.93 19.21
C THR A 86 2.58 -11.46 18.80
N LEU A 87 3.35 -11.00 17.80
CA LEU A 87 3.48 -9.62 17.35
C LEU A 87 3.83 -8.64 18.49
N LEU A 88 4.42 -9.14 19.58
CA LEU A 88 4.87 -8.30 20.68
C LEU A 88 6.31 -7.86 20.46
N ASP A 89 6.63 -6.66 20.94
CA ASP A 89 8.01 -6.21 21.16
C ASP A 89 8.61 -6.80 22.45
N GLU A 90 9.85 -6.40 22.76
CA GLU A 90 10.59 -6.77 23.97
C GLU A 90 9.86 -6.34 25.27
N ASN A 91 9.08 -5.26 25.20
CA ASN A 91 8.31 -4.69 26.31
C ASN A 91 6.90 -5.28 26.43
N GLY A 92 6.50 -6.21 25.55
CA GLY A 92 5.18 -6.83 25.55
C GLY A 92 4.05 -5.99 24.96
N GLN A 93 4.37 -4.94 24.20
CA GLN A 93 3.45 -4.03 23.54
C GLN A 93 3.18 -4.43 22.07
N TYR A 94 1.94 -4.17 21.62
CA TYR A 94 1.53 -4.40 20.23
C TYR A 94 1.93 -3.22 19.33
N PRO A 95 2.07 -3.42 18.01
CA PRO A 95 2.41 -2.33 17.09
C PRO A 95 1.39 -1.20 17.13
N GLY A 96 1.85 0.05 17.01
CA GLY A 96 0.97 1.24 17.07
C GLY A 96 -0.10 1.29 15.98
N TRP A 97 0.16 0.68 14.83
CA TRP A 97 -0.82 0.54 13.74
C TRP A 97 -1.91 -0.52 14.03
N MET A 98 -1.70 -1.37 15.04
CA MET A 98 -2.64 -2.43 15.37
C MET A 98 -3.84 -1.86 16.13
N ASN A 99 -5.05 -2.10 15.60
CA ASN A 99 -6.28 -1.63 16.25
C ASN A 99 -6.43 -2.24 17.66
N GLN A 100 -6.80 -1.42 18.64
CA GLN A 100 -7.01 -1.82 20.04
C GLN A 100 -7.92 -3.06 20.20
N ARG A 101 -8.94 -3.23 19.34
CA ARG A 101 -9.81 -4.42 19.35
C ARG A 101 -9.07 -5.70 18.95
N GLN A 102 -8.19 -5.61 17.96
CA GLN A 102 -7.38 -6.75 17.51
C GLN A 102 -6.33 -7.13 18.56
N ALA A 103 -5.69 -6.14 19.19
CA ALA A 103 -4.78 -6.34 20.32
C ALA A 103 -5.49 -7.08 21.49
N LYS A 104 -6.71 -6.64 21.87
CA LYS A 104 -7.54 -7.31 22.88
C LYS A 104 -7.88 -8.75 22.50
N LYS A 105 -8.19 -9.02 21.22
CA LYS A 105 -8.49 -10.37 20.72
C LYS A 105 -7.28 -11.31 20.80
N LEU A 106 -6.09 -10.85 20.40
CA LEU A 106 -4.86 -11.64 20.50
C LEU A 106 -4.46 -11.90 21.95
N LYS A 107 -4.54 -10.86 22.81
CA LYS A 107 -4.33 -11.01 24.26
C LYS A 107 -5.30 -12.03 24.85
N GLY A 108 -6.57 -11.98 24.47
CA GLY A 108 -7.59 -12.95 24.88
C GLY A 108 -7.28 -14.39 24.48
N LYS A 109 -6.78 -14.63 23.25
CA LYS A 109 -6.35 -15.97 22.82
C LYS A 109 -5.14 -16.48 23.61
N ARG A 110 -4.19 -15.60 23.93
CA ARG A 110 -2.97 -15.93 24.68
C ARG A 110 -3.26 -16.24 26.14
N VAL A 111 -4.04 -15.39 26.81
CA VAL A 111 -4.37 -15.53 28.24
C VAL A 111 -5.49 -16.55 28.46
N GLY A 112 -6.42 -16.69 27.51
CA GLY A 112 -7.54 -17.61 27.58
C GLY A 112 -7.13 -19.08 27.70
N LYS A 113 -6.00 -19.47 27.10
CA LYS A 113 -5.43 -20.83 27.26
C LYS A 113 -4.97 -21.13 28.69
N LYS A 114 -4.65 -20.12 29.50
CA LYS A 114 -4.18 -20.31 30.89
C LYS A 114 -5.25 -20.01 31.95
N GLY A 115 -6.37 -19.39 31.59
CA GLY A 115 -7.37 -18.91 32.56
C GLY A 115 -8.83 -19.24 32.28
N SER A 116 -9.20 -19.84 31.14
CA SER A 116 -10.62 -20.11 30.83
C SER A 116 -11.14 -21.48 31.27
N GLN A 117 -10.36 -22.28 32.00
CA GLN A 117 -10.86 -23.51 32.62
C GLN A 117 -11.75 -23.23 33.87
N GLY A 118 -11.81 -22.00 34.38
CA GLY A 118 -12.37 -21.74 35.71
C GLY A 118 -13.62 -20.85 35.82
N LYS A 119 -14.17 -20.28 34.74
CA LYS A 119 -15.36 -19.42 34.86
C LYS A 119 -16.44 -19.81 33.85
N LYS A 120 -17.20 -20.85 34.20
CA LYS A 120 -18.57 -21.01 33.71
C LYS A 120 -19.28 -19.69 33.96
N LYS A 121 -19.84 -19.07 32.92
CA LYS A 121 -20.76 -17.94 33.10
C LYS A 121 -21.89 -18.46 33.98
N LYS A 122 -21.95 -18.04 35.25
CA LYS A 122 -23.16 -18.24 36.06
C LYS A 122 -24.29 -17.60 35.27
N GLY A 123 -25.31 -18.41 34.94
CA GLY A 123 -26.42 -18.01 34.10
C GLY A 123 -27.03 -16.72 34.62
N ILE A 124 -27.21 -15.74 33.73
CA ILE A 124 -28.25 -14.74 33.93
C ILE A 124 -29.54 -15.48 33.55
N ALA A 125 -30.26 -15.92 34.57
CA ALA A 125 -31.69 -16.17 34.50
C ALA A 125 -32.34 -14.89 35.02
N TRP A 126 -32.73 -14.02 34.11
CA TRP A 126 -33.99 -13.26 34.10
C TRP A 126 -34.03 -12.44 32.80
#